data_AF-A0A7W0D2N7-F1
#
_entry.id   AF-A0A7W0D2N7-F1
#
_cell.length_a   1.000
_cell.length_b   1.000
_cell.length_c   1.000
_cell.angle_alpha   90.00
_cell.angle_beta   90.00
_cell.angle_gamma   90.00
#
_symmetry.space_group_name_H-M   'P 1'
#
loop_
_entity.id
_entity.type
_entity.pdbx_description
1 polymer ?
#
loop_
_entity_poly.entity_id
_entity_poly.type
_entity_poly.pdbx_seq_one_letter_code
_entity_poly.pdbx_strand_id
1 'polypeptide(L)'
;MSPKKAAAFLLCVLLFMSLIPGFVAAADTKFSVSGSSVTASSNDGNVPANTVDGDMGTRWSASGDGQWIKFDLGSSVTIAFVKIAFLNGSTRTSSFDIQTSADNATFTTQLSNVTSNLVDGLQTFDFPDVASVRYVRIVGHGNSASAWNSYLEVEVYGNGGSTPVEDSVTVSTSAQLQTAIDQAIPGRIIYLQNGTYSQSGPFTVNGIHGQDGQEIVIKALNRGQAIISGGAYFSLYQSSYVTISGMKFTTTTSASNNAVKMDESSHIRVTRNEFNLNETGATNNWVKIRGVNSDNNRIDRNKFVSKADPGPIIAVDGDGSTYMSRYTIIDRNYFYDSTPRITNGKESIRLGLSGVSLLNGNATVENNLFENSDGDPEIISVKSSGNTVRYNTIRNSQGQVTARHGNNNQYYGNFFLGDGSKAGVGGFRIYGTDHRIYNNYFEGLTTDAINLDGGDWDGGTNSTNYSSGDLSKHWRVYRAQVTNNTIVNSDFGIIIGRSYTSAPVDSRVANNIVNNSTGTLYEEVKTSNTVFEGNIGFGSTVTNRSRTSSEIRNITPSFTTIGGLQKLTSGSAAVNAAVGSYSYVTEDMDGQTRSTNDVGADEYFSSSTSIVRVPLSSSDVGPDSP
;
A
#
# COMPACT_ATOMS: atom_id res chain seq x y z
N MET A 1 29.82 42.13 -30.84
CA MET A 1 29.66 42.15 -29.37
C MET A 1 30.42 40.97 -28.77
N SER A 2 31.20 41.22 -27.73
CA SER A 2 32.30 40.40 -27.21
C SER A 2 31.88 39.15 -26.41
N PRO A 3 32.76 38.14 -26.26
CA PRO A 3 32.53 36.88 -25.55
C PRO A 3 32.62 37.06 -24.02
N LYS A 4 31.75 37.89 -23.43
CA LYS A 4 31.65 38.12 -21.98
C LYS A 4 30.20 38.06 -21.46
N LYS A 5 29.35 37.23 -22.07
CA LYS A 5 28.02 36.90 -21.54
C LYS A 5 27.70 35.39 -21.50
N ALA A 6 28.73 34.54 -21.59
CA ALA A 6 28.59 33.09 -21.45
C ALA A 6 29.01 32.56 -20.07
N ALA A 7 29.58 33.41 -19.20
CA ALA A 7 30.12 33.01 -17.89
C ALA A 7 29.17 33.25 -16.70
N ALA A 8 27.93 33.71 -16.93
CA ALA A 8 26.95 33.95 -15.86
C ALA A 8 25.80 32.92 -15.84
N PHE A 9 25.81 31.91 -16.72
CA PHE A 9 24.77 30.89 -16.79
C PHE A 9 25.27 29.47 -16.45
N LEU A 10 26.57 29.32 -16.16
CA LEU A 10 27.19 28.03 -15.83
C LEU A 10 27.70 27.96 -14.38
N LEU A 11 27.22 28.84 -13.50
CA LEU A 11 27.49 28.81 -12.04
C LEU A 11 26.22 28.73 -11.19
N CYS A 12 25.05 28.45 -11.79
CA CYS A 12 23.79 28.21 -11.07
C CYS A 12 23.23 26.79 -11.25
N VAL A 13 23.93 25.89 -11.93
CA VAL A 13 23.44 24.52 -12.22
C VAL A 13 24.28 23.41 -11.55
N LEU A 14 25.24 23.77 -10.69
CA LEU A 14 26.07 22.81 -9.93
C LEU A 14 25.97 22.96 -8.40
N LEU A 15 24.91 23.58 -7.89
CA LEU A 15 24.68 23.76 -6.43
C LEU A 15 23.26 23.35 -5.97
N PHE A 16 22.61 22.45 -6.71
CA PHE A 16 21.33 21.83 -6.31
C PHE A 16 21.33 20.31 -6.54
N MET A 17 22.47 19.66 -6.29
CA MET A 17 22.51 18.25 -5.93
C MET A 17 22.94 18.16 -4.46
N SER A 18 22.29 17.25 -3.73
CA SER A 18 22.38 16.98 -2.29
C SER A 18 21.79 18.03 -1.35
N LEU A 19 20.47 17.94 -1.14
CA LEU A 19 19.83 18.02 0.18
C LEU A 19 18.44 17.38 0.05
N ILE A 20 18.44 16.08 -0.26
CA ILE A 20 17.37 15.22 0.24
C ILE A 20 17.66 15.17 1.75
N PRO A 21 16.79 15.64 2.66
CA PRO A 21 16.85 15.16 4.03
C PRO A 21 16.49 13.68 3.94
N GLY A 22 17.52 12.85 3.73
CA GLY A 22 17.39 11.44 3.99
C GLY A 22 16.98 11.34 5.44
N PHE A 23 15.77 10.86 5.69
CA PHE A 23 15.43 10.26 6.97
C PHE A 23 16.39 9.09 7.16
N VAL A 24 17.57 9.37 7.71
CA VAL A 24 18.29 8.38 8.48
C VAL A 24 17.43 8.28 9.73
N ALA A 25 16.59 7.24 9.84
CA ALA A 25 16.09 6.82 11.14
C ALA A 25 17.33 6.76 12.03
N ALA A 26 17.37 7.60 13.07
CA ALA A 26 18.55 7.65 13.92
C ALA A 26 18.80 6.23 14.44
N ALA A 27 19.96 5.67 14.12
CA ALA A 27 20.31 4.31 14.50
C ALA A 27 20.23 4.17 16.02
N ASP A 28 19.77 3.01 16.52
CA ASP A 28 19.72 2.76 17.95
C ASP A 28 21.11 2.89 18.57
N THR A 29 21.18 3.68 19.63
CA THR A 29 22.41 3.99 20.37
C THR A 29 22.43 3.26 21.71
N LYS A 30 23.62 2.86 22.17
CA LYS A 30 23.81 2.33 23.54
C LYS A 30 23.47 3.43 24.55
N PHE A 31 22.59 3.14 25.50
CA PHE A 31 22.37 4.01 26.65
C PHE A 31 23.53 3.91 27.64
N SER A 32 24.01 5.06 28.12
CA SER A 32 25.01 5.13 29.18
C SER A 32 24.34 4.92 30.54
N VAL A 33 24.53 3.74 31.14
CA VAL A 33 24.01 3.42 32.48
C VAL A 33 25.16 3.47 33.49
N SER A 34 25.04 4.31 34.51
CA SER A 34 26.02 4.34 35.62
C SER A 34 25.91 3.06 36.45
N GLY A 35 27.05 2.50 36.90
CA GLY A 35 27.05 1.35 37.82
C GLY A 35 26.27 1.61 39.12
N SER A 36 26.19 2.88 39.58
CA SER A 36 25.37 3.28 40.73
C SER A 36 23.86 3.21 40.48
N SER A 37 23.44 3.18 39.21
CA SER A 37 22.05 3.09 38.76
C SER A 37 21.61 1.65 38.49
N VAL A 38 22.49 0.67 38.73
CA VAL A 38 22.20 -0.75 38.61
C VAL A 38 21.95 -1.34 40.00
N THR A 39 20.80 -1.97 40.17
CA THR A 39 20.41 -2.65 41.43
C THR A 39 20.01 -4.08 41.15
N ALA A 40 20.16 -4.97 42.12
CA ALA A 40 19.77 -6.37 41.98
C ALA A 40 19.12 -6.90 43.25
N SER A 41 18.47 -8.06 43.14
CA SER A 41 17.86 -8.77 44.26
C SER A 41 18.88 -9.23 45.31
N SER A 42 20.06 -9.68 44.87
CA SER A 42 21.18 -10.11 45.71
C SER A 42 22.50 -10.10 44.91
N ASN A 43 23.63 -10.42 45.57
CA ASN A 43 24.89 -10.75 44.91
C ASN A 43 25.80 -11.60 45.82
N ASP A 44 26.78 -12.29 45.24
CA ASP A 44 27.79 -13.12 45.94
C ASP A 44 29.11 -12.37 46.24
N GLY A 45 29.09 -11.03 46.22
CA GLY A 45 30.29 -10.18 46.19
C GLY A 45 30.66 -9.70 44.79
N ASN A 46 30.11 -10.32 43.74
CA ASN A 46 30.16 -9.82 42.36
C ASN A 46 28.95 -8.89 42.13
N VAL A 47 29.18 -7.58 42.29
CA VAL A 47 28.11 -6.57 42.43
C VAL A 47 27.44 -6.20 41.10
N PRO A 48 26.21 -5.64 41.12
CA PRO A 48 25.46 -5.28 39.90
C PRO A 48 26.18 -4.24 39.01
N ALA A 49 26.97 -3.36 39.60
CA ALA A 49 27.72 -2.34 38.86
C ALA A 49 28.70 -2.92 37.83
N ASN A 50 29.16 -4.16 38.06
CA ASN A 50 30.09 -4.86 37.17
C ASN A 50 29.47 -5.18 35.80
N THR A 51 28.14 -5.13 35.63
CA THR A 51 27.53 -5.43 34.32
C THR A 51 27.51 -4.24 33.35
N VAL A 52 28.05 -3.09 33.74
CA VAL A 52 28.05 -1.86 32.92
C VAL A 52 29.40 -1.14 33.00
N ASP A 53 30.44 -1.82 33.47
CA ASP A 53 31.79 -1.25 33.62
C ASP A 53 32.65 -1.43 32.36
N GLY A 54 32.16 -2.21 31.38
CA GLY A 54 32.87 -2.51 30.14
C GLY A 54 33.99 -3.54 30.28
N ASP A 55 34.13 -4.21 31.43
CA ASP A 55 35.15 -5.22 31.70
C ASP A 55 34.54 -6.63 31.69
N MET A 56 34.78 -7.38 30.61
CA MET A 56 34.34 -8.78 30.48
C MET A 56 34.98 -9.76 31.49
N GLY A 57 35.94 -9.29 32.31
CA GLY A 57 36.53 -10.05 33.41
C GLY A 57 35.78 -9.93 34.73
N THR A 58 34.89 -8.95 34.88
CA THR A 58 34.01 -8.80 36.05
C THR A 58 32.62 -9.36 35.75
N ARG A 59 31.76 -9.45 36.77
CA ARG A 59 30.38 -9.93 36.60
C ARG A 59 29.47 -9.45 37.72
N TRP A 60 28.16 -9.57 37.52
CA TRP A 60 27.19 -9.75 38.61
C TRP A 60 26.86 -11.23 38.78
N SER A 61 26.59 -11.70 39.99
CA SER A 61 26.13 -13.09 40.21
C SER A 61 25.21 -13.27 41.40
N ALA A 62 24.12 -14.02 41.19
CA ALA A 62 23.16 -14.41 42.23
C ALA A 62 22.62 -15.82 41.99
N SER A 63 22.47 -16.61 43.05
CA SER A 63 21.94 -17.98 42.97
C SER A 63 20.44 -18.02 43.27
N GLY A 64 19.70 -18.78 42.48
CA GLY A 64 18.28 -19.05 42.66
C GLY A 64 17.43 -18.60 41.47
N ASP A 65 16.28 -19.25 41.32
CA ASP A 65 15.26 -18.85 40.36
C ASP A 65 14.60 -17.53 40.79
N GLY A 66 14.36 -16.63 39.83
CA GLY A 66 13.74 -15.33 40.05
C GLY A 66 14.67 -14.24 40.57
N GLN A 67 15.99 -14.48 40.64
CA GLN A 67 16.94 -13.41 40.95
C GLN A 67 16.96 -12.40 39.81
N TRP A 68 16.96 -11.11 40.14
CA TRP A 68 16.84 -10.05 39.13
C TRP A 68 17.95 -9.01 39.26
N ILE A 69 18.27 -8.39 38.12
CA ILE A 69 19.09 -7.19 38.01
C ILE A 69 18.31 -6.14 37.20
N LYS A 70 18.41 -4.87 37.60
CA LYS A 70 17.61 -3.76 37.09
C LYS A 70 18.48 -2.54 36.84
N PHE A 71 18.24 -1.89 35.71
CA PHE A 71 18.97 -0.72 35.20
C PHE A 71 18.01 0.48 35.17
N ASP A 72 18.34 1.56 35.90
CA ASP A 72 17.67 2.87 35.74
C ASP A 72 18.40 3.67 34.65
N LEU A 73 17.70 3.96 33.55
CA LEU A 73 18.22 4.70 32.40
C LEU A 73 18.30 6.22 32.67
N GLY A 74 17.83 6.69 33.82
CA GLY A 74 17.89 8.09 34.26
C GLY A 74 16.77 8.98 33.71
N SER A 75 16.24 8.65 32.54
CA SER A 75 15.07 9.29 31.93
C SER A 75 14.18 8.28 31.20
N SER A 76 12.98 8.72 30.81
CA SER A 76 12.08 7.94 29.97
C SER A 76 12.56 7.97 28.51
N VAL A 77 12.75 6.81 27.89
CA VAL A 77 13.32 6.63 26.54
C VAL A 77 12.58 5.52 25.78
N THR A 78 12.81 5.44 24.47
CA THR A 78 12.44 4.26 23.68
C THR A 78 13.59 3.26 23.66
N ILE A 79 13.29 2.01 23.99
CA ILE A 79 14.25 0.90 23.95
C ILE A 79 13.90 -0.04 22.79
N ALA A 80 14.91 -0.54 22.08
CA ALA A 80 14.75 -1.47 20.96
C ALA A 80 15.19 -2.89 21.36
N PHE A 81 16.42 -3.03 21.88
CA PHE A 81 16.97 -4.33 22.26
C PHE A 81 17.95 -4.25 23.42
N VAL A 82 18.26 -5.40 24.01
CA VAL A 82 19.27 -5.55 25.07
C VAL A 82 20.32 -6.53 24.59
N LYS A 83 21.60 -6.26 24.88
CA LYS A 83 22.68 -7.22 24.73
C LYS A 83 23.14 -7.71 26.09
N ILE A 84 23.43 -9.01 26.21
CA ILE A 84 23.89 -9.62 27.46
C ILE A 84 25.06 -10.57 27.16
N ALA A 85 26.14 -10.45 27.93
CA ALA A 85 27.22 -11.41 27.97
C ALA A 85 27.09 -12.28 29.24
N PHE A 86 27.12 -13.60 29.07
CA PHE A 86 26.95 -14.57 30.17
C PHE A 86 28.28 -15.20 30.58
N LEU A 87 28.47 -15.46 31.87
CA LEU A 87 29.65 -16.17 32.36
C LEU A 87 29.68 -17.60 31.79
N ASN A 88 30.80 -17.98 31.17
CA ASN A 88 30.99 -19.28 30.50
C ASN A 88 29.98 -19.51 29.36
N GLY A 89 29.59 -18.46 28.62
CA GLY A 89 28.57 -18.51 27.57
C GLY A 89 28.85 -19.55 26.49
N SER A 90 30.11 -19.85 26.15
CA SER A 90 30.46 -20.92 25.20
C SER A 90 30.19 -22.35 25.69
N THR A 91 29.96 -22.55 26.99
CA THR A 91 29.77 -23.88 27.60
C THR A 91 28.47 -24.02 28.38
N ARG A 92 27.76 -22.91 28.65
CA ARG A 92 26.49 -22.89 29.39
C ARG A 92 25.49 -21.99 28.71
N THR A 93 24.26 -22.46 28.57
CA THR A 93 23.10 -21.60 28.30
C THR A 93 22.52 -21.05 29.60
N SER A 94 22.01 -19.82 29.58
CA SER A 94 21.31 -19.16 30.69
C SER A 94 19.85 -18.92 30.33
N SER A 95 18.94 -19.07 31.29
CA SER A 95 17.50 -18.86 31.08
C SER A 95 17.01 -17.62 31.83
N PHE A 96 16.21 -16.75 31.21
CA PHE A 96 15.80 -15.46 31.79
C PHE A 96 14.59 -14.81 31.08
N ASP A 97 13.96 -13.84 31.74
CA ASP A 97 13.02 -12.87 31.19
C ASP A 97 13.68 -11.49 31.01
N ILE A 98 13.17 -10.69 30.06
CA ILE A 98 13.43 -9.24 29.96
C ILE A 98 12.12 -8.48 30.20
N GLN A 99 12.16 -7.54 31.14
CA GLN A 99 11.01 -6.75 31.58
C GLN A 99 11.33 -5.26 31.56
N THR A 100 10.32 -4.42 31.37
CA THR A 100 10.47 -2.96 31.24
C THR A 100 9.44 -2.23 32.09
N SER A 101 9.76 -1.01 32.52
CA SER A 101 8.89 -0.21 33.39
C SER A 101 9.16 1.29 33.23
N ALA A 102 8.10 2.09 33.34
CA ALA A 102 8.18 3.56 33.41
C ALA A 102 8.35 4.05 34.87
N ASP A 103 7.84 3.30 35.85
CA ASP A 103 7.59 3.76 37.23
C ASP A 103 8.36 2.99 38.31
N ASN A 104 9.06 1.91 37.93
CA ASN A 104 9.73 0.97 38.84
C ASN A 104 8.80 0.25 39.84
N ALA A 105 7.49 0.25 39.58
CA ALA A 105 6.50 -0.48 40.35
C ALA A 105 5.85 -1.58 39.50
N THR A 106 5.41 -1.22 38.30
CA THR A 106 4.75 -2.13 37.36
C THR A 106 5.72 -2.48 36.24
N PHE A 107 5.96 -3.78 36.06
CA PHE A 107 6.87 -4.29 35.03
C PHE A 107 6.09 -5.11 34.00
N THR A 108 6.35 -4.83 32.72
CA THR A 108 5.81 -5.58 31.59
C THR A 108 6.91 -6.47 31.01
N THR A 109 6.63 -7.76 30.86
CA THR A 109 7.56 -8.71 30.24
C THR A 109 7.56 -8.53 28.72
N GLN A 110 8.73 -8.24 28.16
CA GLN A 110 8.95 -8.12 26.72
C GLN A 110 9.42 -9.43 26.10
N LEU A 111 10.30 -10.16 26.81
CA LEU A 111 10.70 -11.51 26.46
C LEU A 111 10.56 -12.42 27.68
N SER A 112 9.98 -13.60 27.50
CA SER A 112 9.76 -14.57 28.58
C SER A 112 10.45 -15.91 28.31
N ASN A 113 11.08 -16.48 29.35
CA ASN A 113 11.75 -17.78 29.36
C ASN A 113 12.74 -17.96 28.18
N VAL A 114 13.47 -16.89 27.86
CA VAL A 114 14.52 -16.91 26.84
C VAL A 114 15.66 -17.79 27.31
N THR A 115 16.27 -18.54 26.38
CA THR A 115 17.52 -19.27 26.62
C THR A 115 18.63 -18.70 25.73
N SER A 116 19.78 -18.36 26.31
CA SER A 116 20.93 -17.84 25.58
C SER A 116 21.56 -18.88 24.65
N ASN A 117 22.29 -18.43 23.63
CA ASN A 117 23.10 -19.30 22.78
C ASN A 117 24.44 -19.67 23.45
N LEU A 118 25.07 -20.73 22.95
CA LEU A 118 26.40 -21.17 23.38
C LEU A 118 27.51 -20.34 22.70
N VAL A 119 27.72 -19.12 23.17
CA VAL A 119 28.77 -18.22 22.67
C VAL A 119 29.25 -17.29 23.79
N ASP A 120 30.55 -17.01 23.82
CA ASP A 120 31.13 -16.00 24.71
C ASP A 120 30.91 -14.58 24.14
N GLY A 121 30.78 -13.60 25.04
CA GLY A 121 30.54 -12.20 24.68
C GLY A 121 29.06 -11.83 24.56
N LEU A 122 28.82 -10.60 24.07
CA LEU A 122 27.47 -10.00 24.01
C LEU A 122 26.59 -10.70 22.97
N GLN A 123 25.43 -11.15 23.41
CA GLN A 123 24.36 -11.69 22.57
C GLN A 123 23.20 -10.70 22.53
N THR A 124 22.62 -10.44 21.35
CA THR A 124 21.49 -9.52 21.19
C THR A 124 20.15 -10.23 21.43
N PHE A 125 19.31 -9.62 22.26
CA PHE A 125 17.94 -10.01 22.54
C PHE A 125 17.01 -8.88 22.12
N ASP A 126 16.42 -9.06 20.95
CA ASP A 126 15.57 -8.08 20.28
C ASP A 126 14.09 -8.28 20.62
N PHE A 127 13.35 -7.19 20.72
CA PHE A 127 11.90 -7.17 20.99
C PHE A 127 11.28 -5.92 20.35
N PRO A 128 9.95 -5.87 20.13
CA PRO A 128 9.33 -4.67 19.57
C PRO A 128 9.65 -3.42 20.40
N ASP A 129 10.06 -2.33 19.73
CA ASP A 129 10.44 -1.08 20.39
C ASP A 129 9.41 -0.64 21.44
N VAL A 130 9.88 -0.37 22.66
CA VAL A 130 9.04 0.02 23.78
C VAL A 130 9.33 1.47 24.14
N ALA A 131 8.34 2.34 23.90
CA ALA A 131 8.40 3.74 24.30
C ALA A 131 8.17 3.92 25.82
N SER A 132 8.56 5.09 26.33
CA SER A 132 8.33 5.51 27.71
C SER A 132 8.92 4.60 28.79
N VAL A 133 10.08 3.99 28.52
CA VAL A 133 10.77 3.11 29.47
C VAL A 133 11.84 3.88 30.23
N ARG A 134 11.87 3.73 31.55
CA ARG A 134 12.95 4.22 32.40
C ARG A 134 13.76 3.09 33.03
N TYR A 135 13.12 1.94 33.27
CA TYR A 135 13.74 0.82 33.96
C TYR A 135 13.68 -0.44 33.09
N VAL A 136 14.82 -1.10 32.95
CA VAL A 136 14.93 -2.45 32.35
C VAL A 136 15.28 -3.42 33.46
N ARG A 137 14.62 -4.58 33.52
CA ARG A 137 14.88 -5.63 34.51
C ARG A 137 15.04 -6.98 33.81
N ILE A 138 16.11 -7.69 34.14
CA ILE A 138 16.35 -9.06 33.70
C ILE A 138 16.05 -9.97 34.90
N VAL A 139 15.18 -10.96 34.72
CA VAL A 139 14.84 -11.95 35.76
C VAL A 139 15.45 -13.28 35.35
N GLY A 140 16.42 -13.76 36.11
CA GLY A 140 17.17 -14.98 35.80
C GLY A 140 16.56 -16.24 36.40
N HIS A 141 16.62 -17.34 35.64
CA HIS A 141 16.10 -18.67 35.95
C HIS A 141 17.21 -19.73 36.04
N GLY A 142 18.46 -19.28 36.25
CA GLY A 142 19.65 -20.13 36.32
C GLY A 142 20.29 -20.40 34.95
N ASN A 143 21.14 -21.42 34.91
CA ASN A 143 21.83 -21.87 33.72
C ASN A 143 21.80 -23.40 33.60
N SER A 144 22.16 -23.91 32.44
CA SER A 144 22.25 -25.34 32.12
C SER A 144 23.08 -26.20 33.08
N ALA A 145 23.93 -25.61 33.94
CA ALA A 145 24.75 -26.34 34.91
C ALA A 145 24.33 -26.12 36.38
N SER A 146 23.57 -25.07 36.71
CA SER A 146 23.26 -24.70 38.11
C SER A 146 22.20 -23.60 38.20
N ALA A 147 21.70 -23.32 39.41
CA ALA A 147 20.77 -22.22 39.67
C ALA A 147 21.39 -20.80 39.65
N TRP A 148 22.66 -20.65 39.23
CA TRP A 148 23.33 -19.35 39.23
C TRP A 148 22.97 -18.50 38.01
N ASN A 149 22.71 -17.21 38.24
CA ASN A 149 22.55 -16.19 37.22
C ASN A 149 23.82 -15.33 37.23
N SER A 150 24.56 -15.29 36.13
CA SER A 150 25.87 -14.64 36.08
C SER A 150 26.05 -13.89 34.76
N TYR A 151 26.00 -12.56 34.82
CA TYR A 151 26.12 -11.68 33.66
C TYR A 151 27.42 -10.89 33.75
N LEU A 152 28.21 -10.91 32.68
CA LEU A 152 29.48 -10.20 32.58
C LEU A 152 29.22 -8.73 32.22
N GLU A 153 28.43 -8.47 31.18
CA GLU A 153 28.11 -7.13 30.68
C GLU A 153 26.67 -7.12 30.14
N VAL A 154 25.96 -6.01 30.32
CA VAL A 154 24.61 -5.75 29.80
C VAL A 154 24.60 -4.37 29.12
N GLU A 155 24.13 -4.33 27.89
CA GLU A 155 23.96 -3.08 27.14
C GLU A 155 22.50 -2.90 26.73
N VAL A 156 21.93 -1.72 26.98
CA VAL A 156 20.58 -1.37 26.54
C VAL A 156 20.69 -0.41 25.35
N TYR A 157 19.96 -0.69 24.28
CA TYR A 157 19.96 0.11 23.06
C TYR A 157 18.59 0.66 22.73
N GLY A 158 18.58 1.84 22.13
CA GLY A 158 17.39 2.48 21.60
C GLY A 158 17.70 3.90 21.15
N ASN A 159 16.66 4.65 20.79
CA ASN A 159 16.82 6.03 20.37
C ASN A 159 16.77 6.97 21.58
N GLY A 160 17.92 7.56 21.92
CA GLY A 160 18.11 8.50 23.04
C GLY A 160 17.65 9.93 22.79
N GLY A 161 16.84 10.16 21.75
CA GLY A 161 16.03 11.37 21.72
C GLY A 161 15.16 11.41 22.97
N SER A 162 15.12 12.54 23.67
CA SER A 162 13.92 12.89 24.41
C SER A 162 12.79 12.85 23.39
N THR A 163 12.08 11.73 23.27
CA THR A 163 10.71 11.80 22.80
C THR A 163 10.04 12.80 23.73
N PRO A 164 9.32 13.81 23.21
CA PRO A 164 8.24 14.42 23.98
C PRO A 164 7.54 13.27 24.69
N VAL A 165 7.28 13.38 26.00
CA VAL A 165 6.33 12.45 26.65
C VAL A 165 5.21 12.26 25.65
N GLU A 166 5.02 11.03 25.15
CA GLU A 166 4.07 10.74 24.08
C GLU A 166 2.76 11.34 24.54
N ASP A 167 2.42 12.49 23.95
CA ASP A 167 1.35 13.31 24.47
C ASP A 167 0.09 12.59 24.07
N SER A 168 -0.40 11.78 25.00
CA SER A 168 -1.37 10.76 24.72
C SER A 168 -2.51 10.83 25.71
N VAL A 169 -3.70 10.58 25.19
CA VAL A 169 -4.93 10.54 25.98
C VAL A 169 -5.67 9.27 25.63
N THR A 170 -6.12 8.58 26.66
CA THR A 170 -6.92 7.37 26.50
C THR A 170 -8.39 7.70 26.76
N VAL A 171 -9.26 7.31 25.84
CA VAL A 171 -10.70 7.58 25.88
C VAL A 171 -11.48 6.28 25.89
N SER A 172 -12.61 6.25 26.61
CA SER A 172 -13.46 5.06 26.76
C SER A 172 -14.93 5.31 26.39
N THR A 173 -15.28 6.55 26.02
CA THR A 173 -16.64 6.93 25.61
C THR A 173 -16.62 7.87 24.40
N SER A 174 -17.74 7.96 23.66
CA SER A 174 -17.90 8.89 22.54
C SER A 174 -17.67 10.35 22.94
N ALA A 175 -18.14 10.77 24.12
CA ALA A 175 -17.95 12.14 24.60
C ALA A 175 -16.47 12.45 24.88
N GLN A 176 -15.76 11.52 25.52
CA GLN A 176 -14.31 11.65 25.75
C GLN A 176 -13.54 11.68 24.43
N LEU A 177 -13.93 10.87 23.43
CA LEU A 177 -13.31 10.89 22.12
C LEU A 177 -13.45 12.26 21.44
N GLN A 178 -14.66 12.84 21.44
CA GLN A 178 -14.85 14.17 20.86
C GLN A 178 -14.03 15.24 21.61
N THR A 179 -14.06 15.24 22.95
CA THR A 179 -13.25 16.17 23.76
C THR A 179 -11.76 16.03 23.48
N ALA A 180 -11.25 14.81 23.32
CA ALA A 180 -9.84 14.57 23.01
C ALA A 180 -9.46 15.10 21.61
N ILE A 181 -10.36 14.95 20.62
CA ILE A 181 -10.18 15.50 19.27
C ILE A 181 -10.14 17.04 19.32
N ASP A 182 -11.07 17.67 20.04
CA ASP A 182 -11.15 19.13 20.16
C ASP A 182 -9.90 19.74 20.83
N GLN A 183 -9.21 18.94 21.66
CA GLN A 183 -8.00 19.33 22.40
C GLN A 183 -6.70 18.85 21.74
N ALA A 184 -6.78 18.24 20.56
CA ALA A 184 -5.63 17.65 19.90
C ALA A 184 -4.63 18.75 19.45
N ILE A 185 -3.35 18.48 19.68
CA ILE A 185 -2.23 19.30 19.21
C ILE A 185 -1.28 18.43 18.39
N PRO A 186 -0.37 18.99 17.56
CA PRO A 186 0.59 18.20 16.80
C PRO A 186 1.31 17.14 17.65
N GLY A 187 1.38 15.91 17.14
CA GLY A 187 1.98 14.75 17.81
C GLY A 187 1.08 14.05 18.83
N ARG A 188 -0.13 14.55 19.12
CA ARG A 188 -1.06 13.95 20.09
C ARG A 188 -1.52 12.57 19.62
N ILE A 189 -1.49 11.58 20.52
CA ILE A 189 -2.04 10.24 20.29
C ILE A 189 -3.30 10.03 21.14
N ILE A 190 -4.44 9.80 20.49
CA ILE A 190 -5.72 9.51 21.13
C ILE A 190 -5.97 8.01 21.03
N TYR A 191 -5.85 7.30 22.16
CA TYR A 191 -6.10 5.88 22.28
C TYR A 191 -7.57 5.61 22.62
N LEU A 192 -8.28 4.90 21.74
CA LEU A 192 -9.62 4.39 22.01
C LEU A 192 -9.50 3.03 22.71
N GLN A 193 -10.00 2.94 23.94
CA GLN A 193 -10.20 1.66 24.64
C GLN A 193 -11.13 0.74 23.87
N ASN A 194 -11.09 -0.56 24.21
CA ASN A 194 -12.02 -1.53 23.65
C ASN A 194 -13.45 -1.14 24.00
N GLY A 195 -14.35 -1.20 23.03
CA GLY A 195 -15.75 -0.84 23.24
C GLY A 195 -16.38 -0.19 22.03
N THR A 196 -17.63 0.24 22.22
CA THR A 196 -18.46 0.81 21.17
C THR A 196 -18.59 2.32 21.33
N TYR A 197 -18.26 3.05 20.27
CA TYR A 197 -18.37 4.50 20.15
C TYR A 197 -19.50 4.82 19.17
N SER A 198 -20.67 5.14 19.71
CA SER A 198 -21.89 5.43 18.96
C SER A 198 -22.44 6.82 19.27
N GLN A 199 -23.04 7.48 18.28
CA GLN A 199 -23.80 8.73 18.40
C GLN A 199 -24.57 8.99 17.09
N SER A 200 -25.45 10.00 17.06
CA SER A 200 -26.31 10.30 15.90
C SER A 200 -25.60 11.10 14.78
N GLY A 201 -24.31 11.40 14.92
CA GLY A 201 -23.59 12.32 14.04
C GLY A 201 -22.07 12.13 14.06
N PRO A 202 -21.31 13.06 13.45
CA PRO A 202 -19.88 12.91 13.28
C PRO A 202 -19.11 13.08 14.58
N PHE A 203 -18.06 12.28 14.77
CA PHE A 203 -16.85 12.76 15.43
C PHE A 203 -16.22 13.82 14.52
N THR A 204 -16.30 15.06 14.98
CA THR A 204 -15.94 16.23 14.17
C THR A 204 -14.47 16.55 14.37
N VAL A 205 -13.72 16.58 13.27
CA VAL A 205 -12.32 17.01 13.19
C VAL A 205 -12.31 18.26 12.32
N ASN A 206 -12.40 19.44 12.93
CA ASN A 206 -12.61 20.70 12.21
C ASN A 206 -11.49 21.69 12.52
N GLY A 207 -10.69 22.06 11.52
CA GLY A 207 -9.54 22.94 11.73
C GLY A 207 -8.44 22.32 12.59
N ILE A 208 -8.32 20.98 12.59
CA ILE A 208 -7.33 20.26 13.39
C ILE A 208 -6.11 19.98 12.52
N HIS A 209 -4.95 20.46 12.98
CA HIS A 209 -3.71 20.40 12.21
C HIS A 209 -2.59 19.78 13.04
N GLY A 210 -2.16 18.58 12.64
CA GLY A 210 -0.85 18.05 13.01
C GLY A 210 0.25 18.69 12.17
N GLN A 211 1.45 18.11 12.21
CA GLN A 211 2.58 18.49 11.35
C GLN A 211 3.23 17.23 10.77
N ASP A 212 4.02 17.40 9.71
CA ASP A 212 4.83 16.30 9.15
C ASP A 212 5.79 15.75 10.21
N GLY A 213 5.72 14.45 10.50
CA GLY A 213 6.45 13.80 11.59
C GLY A 213 5.91 14.06 12.99
N GLN A 214 4.82 14.83 13.12
CA GLN A 214 4.05 15.04 14.34
C GLN A 214 2.55 14.99 14.04
N GLU A 215 2.12 13.92 13.36
CA GLU A 215 0.72 13.70 13.05
C GLU A 215 -0.10 13.53 14.33
N ILE A 216 -1.34 13.97 14.30
CA ILE A 216 -2.32 13.62 15.34
C ILE A 216 -2.82 12.22 15.02
N VAL A 217 -2.71 11.29 15.96
CA VAL A 217 -3.09 9.88 15.73
C VAL A 217 -4.28 9.50 16.58
N ILE A 218 -5.42 9.26 15.93
CA ILE A 218 -6.63 8.70 16.55
C ILE A 218 -6.62 7.20 16.28
N LYS A 219 -6.32 6.38 17.29
CA LYS A 219 -6.14 4.93 17.11
C LYS A 219 -6.83 4.08 18.16
N ALA A 220 -7.31 2.91 17.76
CA ALA A 220 -7.68 1.88 18.71
C ALA A 220 -6.46 1.43 19.53
N LEU A 221 -6.63 1.23 20.83
CA LEU A 221 -5.61 0.65 21.70
C LEU A 221 -5.30 -0.79 21.28
N ASN A 222 -6.36 -1.58 21.04
CA ASN A 222 -6.26 -2.90 20.44
C ASN A 222 -6.99 -2.87 19.09
N ARG A 223 -6.27 -3.17 18.01
CA ARG A 223 -6.80 -3.13 16.64
C ARG A 223 -8.08 -3.96 16.51
N GLY A 224 -9.10 -3.38 15.90
CA GLY A 224 -10.43 -3.97 15.68
C GLY A 224 -11.35 -3.98 16.90
N GLN A 225 -10.88 -3.60 18.08
CA GLN A 225 -11.66 -3.68 19.33
C GLN A 225 -12.34 -2.35 19.73
N ALA A 226 -11.98 -1.23 19.11
CA ALA A 226 -12.74 0.02 19.17
C ALA A 226 -13.71 0.07 17.97
N ILE A 227 -15.01 -0.01 18.25
CA ILE A 227 -16.07 -0.14 17.24
C ILE A 227 -16.79 1.20 17.08
N ILE A 228 -16.70 1.80 15.90
CA ILE A 228 -17.48 2.98 15.50
C ILE A 228 -18.81 2.48 14.93
N SER A 229 -19.94 2.83 15.55
CA SER A 229 -21.24 2.22 15.22
C SER A 229 -22.44 3.19 15.26
N GLY A 230 -23.60 2.69 14.84
CA GLY A 230 -24.82 3.49 14.75
C GLY A 230 -24.67 4.59 13.71
N GLY A 231 -25.12 5.81 14.02
CA GLY A 231 -24.94 6.97 13.14
C GLY A 231 -23.57 7.65 13.24
N ALA A 232 -22.61 7.08 13.97
CA ALA A 232 -21.32 7.71 14.22
C ALA A 232 -20.35 7.52 13.05
N TYR A 233 -19.62 8.58 12.70
CA TYR A 233 -18.62 8.57 11.63
C TYR A 233 -17.55 9.63 11.88
N PHE A 234 -16.45 9.65 11.12
CA PHE A 234 -15.50 10.76 11.17
C PHE A 234 -15.77 11.77 10.05
N SER A 235 -15.90 13.05 10.42
CA SER A 235 -15.97 14.16 9.47
C SER A 235 -14.79 15.10 9.69
N LEU A 236 -13.83 15.05 8.78
CA LEU A 236 -12.68 15.93 8.73
C LEU A 236 -12.97 17.09 7.79
N TYR A 237 -12.85 18.31 8.30
CA TYR A 237 -13.03 19.54 7.54
C TYR A 237 -11.85 20.47 7.80
N GLN A 238 -11.25 21.00 6.72
CA GLN A 238 -10.14 21.95 6.81
C GLN A 238 -9.05 21.50 7.78
N SER A 239 -8.71 20.21 7.74
CA SER A 239 -7.78 19.58 8.70
C SER A 239 -6.59 18.95 7.98
N SER A 240 -5.49 18.74 8.69
CA SER A 240 -4.30 18.13 8.10
C SER A 240 -3.44 17.33 9.07
N TYR A 241 -2.66 16.37 8.55
CA TYR A 241 -1.75 15.54 9.33
C TYR A 241 -2.47 14.81 10.47
N VAL A 242 -3.59 14.17 10.15
CA VAL A 242 -4.39 13.36 11.08
C VAL A 242 -4.41 11.91 10.58
N THR A 243 -4.14 10.97 11.47
CA THR A 243 -4.22 9.53 11.22
C THR A 243 -5.42 8.92 11.95
N ILE A 244 -6.26 8.16 11.24
CA ILE A 244 -7.37 7.36 11.77
C ILE A 244 -7.00 5.89 11.62
N SER A 245 -6.81 5.20 12.74
CA SER A 245 -6.19 3.86 12.71
C SER A 245 -6.77 2.80 13.63
N GLY A 246 -6.74 1.56 13.16
CA GLY A 246 -6.99 0.38 13.99
C GLY A 246 -8.44 0.15 14.41
N MET A 247 -9.41 0.91 13.91
CA MET A 247 -10.81 0.83 14.31
C MET A 247 -11.61 -0.17 13.48
N LYS A 248 -12.75 -0.61 14.01
CA LYS A 248 -13.78 -1.32 13.26
C LYS A 248 -14.98 -0.39 13.05
N PHE A 249 -15.38 -0.19 11.80
CA PHE A 249 -16.56 0.58 11.44
C PHE A 249 -17.73 -0.34 11.12
N THR A 250 -18.83 -0.15 11.86
CA THR A 250 -20.14 -0.76 11.61
C THR A 250 -21.23 0.33 11.53
N THR A 251 -20.82 1.52 11.09
CA THR A 251 -21.65 2.71 10.91
C THR A 251 -22.78 2.46 9.92
N THR A 252 -23.95 3.05 10.17
CA THR A 252 -25.01 3.20 9.17
C THR A 252 -24.77 4.49 8.39
N THR A 253 -24.44 4.36 7.10
CA THR A 253 -24.18 5.49 6.19
C THR A 253 -25.38 5.78 5.27
N SER A 254 -25.33 6.92 4.58
CA SER A 254 -26.38 7.43 3.69
C SER A 254 -25.76 8.34 2.61
N ALA A 255 -26.60 9.02 1.84
CA ALA A 255 -26.12 9.99 0.86
C ALA A 255 -25.45 11.22 1.50
N SER A 256 -25.77 11.54 2.76
CA SER A 256 -25.28 12.73 3.47
C SER A 256 -24.14 12.46 4.45
N ASN A 257 -23.85 11.20 4.79
CA ASN A 257 -22.75 10.82 5.67
C ASN A 257 -21.98 9.59 5.16
N ASN A 258 -20.68 9.55 5.47
CA ASN A 258 -19.74 8.50 5.08
C ASN A 258 -19.03 8.03 6.35
N ALA A 259 -18.51 6.80 6.42
CA ALA A 259 -17.78 6.33 7.61
C ALA A 259 -16.54 7.20 7.90
N VAL A 260 -15.85 7.63 6.85
CA VAL A 260 -14.83 8.69 6.92
C VAL A 260 -15.06 9.67 5.77
N LYS A 261 -15.25 10.95 6.11
CA LYS A 261 -15.36 12.05 5.14
C LYS A 261 -14.22 13.03 5.36
N MET A 262 -13.49 13.34 4.29
CA MET A 262 -12.44 14.35 4.22
C MET A 262 -12.90 15.43 3.25
N ASP A 263 -13.11 16.63 3.79
CA ASP A 263 -13.61 17.78 3.05
C ASP A 263 -12.62 18.93 3.26
N GLU A 264 -12.06 19.44 2.16
CA GLU A 264 -10.95 20.41 2.20
C GLU A 264 -9.80 20.03 3.14
N SER A 265 -9.44 18.75 3.20
CA SER A 265 -8.49 18.20 4.18
C SER A 265 -7.39 17.41 3.49
N SER A 266 -6.14 17.66 3.88
CA SER A 266 -4.95 17.12 3.21
C SER A 266 -4.04 16.38 4.20
N HIS A 267 -3.17 15.50 3.71
CA HIS A 267 -2.25 14.73 4.57
C HIS A 267 -2.99 13.92 5.65
N ILE A 268 -4.21 13.47 5.35
CA ILE A 268 -4.98 12.57 6.19
C ILE A 268 -4.61 11.15 5.85
N ARG A 269 -4.39 10.32 6.87
CA ARG A 269 -4.12 8.88 6.71
C ARG A 269 -5.24 8.05 7.35
N VAL A 270 -5.88 7.19 6.58
CA VAL A 270 -6.83 6.19 7.08
C VAL A 270 -6.18 4.83 6.93
N THR A 271 -5.80 4.20 8.04
CA THR A 271 -4.98 3.00 7.99
C THR A 271 -5.35 1.90 8.97
N ARG A 272 -5.17 0.64 8.59
CA ARG A 272 -5.37 -0.51 9.48
C ARG A 272 -6.78 -0.62 10.09
N ASN A 273 -7.81 -0.12 9.40
CA ASN A 273 -9.20 -0.22 9.85
C ASN A 273 -9.94 -1.37 9.14
N GLU A 274 -10.96 -1.90 9.79
CA GLU A 274 -11.96 -2.78 9.17
C GLU A 274 -13.26 -2.00 8.95
N PHE A 275 -13.75 -1.99 7.72
CA PHE A 275 -15.05 -1.43 7.34
C PHE A 275 -15.99 -2.58 6.98
N ASN A 276 -16.99 -2.79 7.83
CA ASN A 276 -18.10 -3.72 7.63
C ASN A 276 -19.38 -3.00 8.06
N LEU A 277 -19.81 -2.06 7.21
CA LEU A 277 -20.85 -1.10 7.55
C LEU A 277 -22.23 -1.75 7.61
N ASN A 278 -23.16 -1.08 8.30
CA ASN A 278 -24.56 -1.50 8.31
C ASN A 278 -25.26 -0.97 7.06
N GLU A 279 -25.35 -1.82 6.04
CA GLU A 279 -25.95 -1.52 4.73
C GLU A 279 -27.49 -1.60 4.79
N THR A 280 -28.18 -0.60 4.24
CA THR A 280 -29.63 -0.35 4.42
C THR A 280 -30.43 -0.21 3.12
N GLY A 281 -29.77 -0.35 1.98
CA GLY A 281 -30.26 -0.05 0.63
C GLY A 281 -30.03 1.41 0.20
N ALA A 282 -29.47 2.26 1.06
CA ALA A 282 -29.27 3.68 0.78
C ALA A 282 -27.97 3.96 0.02
N THR A 283 -28.00 4.77 -1.03
CA THR A 283 -26.78 5.18 -1.74
C THR A 283 -25.81 5.88 -0.79
N ASN A 284 -24.60 5.35 -0.65
CA ASN A 284 -23.58 5.85 0.26
C ASN A 284 -22.16 5.59 -0.26
N ASN A 285 -21.22 6.45 0.12
CA ASN A 285 -19.79 6.12 0.02
C ASN A 285 -19.27 5.77 1.41
N TRP A 286 -18.28 4.87 1.51
CA TRP A 286 -17.68 4.55 2.80
C TRP A 286 -16.59 5.55 3.18
N VAL A 287 -15.65 5.81 2.26
CA VAL A 287 -14.60 6.81 2.41
C VAL A 287 -14.73 7.86 1.30
N LYS A 288 -14.85 9.12 1.69
CA LYS A 288 -15.06 10.24 0.75
C LYS A 288 -13.99 11.31 0.91
N ILE A 289 -13.28 11.62 -0.17
CA ILE A 289 -12.37 12.77 -0.28
C ILE A 289 -12.99 13.76 -1.27
N ARG A 290 -13.17 15.02 -0.86
CA ARG A 290 -13.80 16.07 -1.70
C ARG A 290 -13.36 17.48 -1.28
N GLY A 291 -13.81 18.48 -2.03
CA GLY A 291 -13.51 19.88 -1.76
C GLY A 291 -12.17 20.32 -2.37
N VAL A 292 -11.89 21.61 -2.26
CA VAL A 292 -10.60 22.20 -2.65
C VAL A 292 -9.53 21.87 -1.60
N ASN A 293 -8.27 21.73 -2.00
CA ASN A 293 -7.15 21.44 -1.09
C ASN A 293 -7.21 20.08 -0.37
N SER A 294 -7.94 19.11 -0.93
CA SER A 294 -8.01 17.74 -0.38
C SER A 294 -6.89 16.82 -0.91
N ASP A 295 -5.68 17.33 -0.95
CA ASP A 295 -4.53 16.69 -1.58
C ASP A 295 -3.72 15.79 -0.60
N ASN A 296 -2.86 14.92 -1.13
CA ASN A 296 -1.86 14.15 -0.37
C ASN A 296 -2.46 13.26 0.74
N ASN A 297 -3.69 12.77 0.56
CA ASN A 297 -4.31 11.83 1.49
C ASN A 297 -3.85 10.39 1.21
N ARG A 298 -3.84 9.54 2.24
CA ARG A 298 -3.46 8.12 2.11
C ARG A 298 -4.50 7.20 2.73
N ILE A 299 -4.98 6.24 1.95
CA ILE A 299 -5.88 5.19 2.41
C ILE A 299 -5.12 3.87 2.27
N ASP A 300 -4.64 3.30 3.38
CA ASP A 300 -3.77 2.13 3.30
C ASP A 300 -4.05 1.04 4.31
N ARG A 301 -3.81 -0.23 3.96
CA ARG A 301 -3.94 -1.36 4.88
C ARG A 301 -5.32 -1.47 5.53
N ASN A 302 -6.39 -1.02 4.88
CA ASN A 302 -7.74 -1.22 5.38
C ASN A 302 -8.35 -2.48 4.78
N LYS A 303 -9.33 -3.05 5.47
CA LYS A 303 -10.20 -4.11 4.94
C LYS A 303 -11.60 -3.56 4.74
N PHE A 304 -12.11 -3.65 3.53
CA PHE A 304 -13.46 -3.28 3.14
C PHE A 304 -14.21 -4.55 2.78
N VAL A 305 -15.29 -4.89 3.50
CA VAL A 305 -15.96 -6.19 3.37
C VAL A 305 -17.48 -6.06 3.28
N SER A 306 -18.10 -6.78 2.35
CA SER A 306 -19.56 -6.92 2.25
C SER A 306 -20.31 -5.62 1.88
N LYS A 307 -19.73 -4.80 0.99
CA LYS A 307 -20.41 -3.60 0.44
C LYS A 307 -21.64 -4.00 -0.39
N ALA A 308 -22.84 -3.70 0.13
CA ALA A 308 -24.11 -4.06 -0.50
C ALA A 308 -24.83 -2.88 -1.15
N ASP A 309 -24.89 -1.72 -0.49
CA ASP A 309 -25.62 -0.54 -0.94
C ASP A 309 -24.95 0.10 -2.15
N PRO A 310 -25.69 0.84 -3.00
CA PRO A 310 -25.09 1.67 -4.04
C PRO A 310 -24.11 2.70 -3.46
N GLY A 311 -23.18 3.14 -4.30
CA GLY A 311 -22.16 4.16 -4.05
C GLY A 311 -20.75 3.56 -3.85
N PRO A 312 -19.69 4.27 -4.29
CA PRO A 312 -18.33 3.76 -4.19
C PRO A 312 -17.85 3.43 -2.77
N ILE A 313 -16.99 2.42 -2.60
CA ILE A 313 -16.29 2.19 -1.32
C ILE A 313 -15.36 3.39 -1.04
N ILE A 314 -14.46 3.70 -1.96
CA ILE A 314 -13.62 4.90 -1.90
C ILE A 314 -13.97 5.82 -3.06
N ALA A 315 -14.31 7.07 -2.76
CA ALA A 315 -14.48 8.11 -3.76
C ALA A 315 -13.52 9.27 -3.51
N VAL A 316 -12.58 9.46 -4.44
CA VAL A 316 -11.65 10.59 -4.49
C VAL A 316 -12.17 11.57 -5.52
N ASP A 317 -12.80 12.64 -5.08
CA ASP A 317 -13.34 13.66 -5.98
C ASP A 317 -12.47 14.93 -5.86
N GLY A 318 -13.04 16.09 -6.13
CA GLY A 318 -12.53 17.39 -5.68
C GLY A 318 -13.74 18.26 -5.36
N ASP A 319 -13.82 19.46 -5.93
CA ASP A 319 -15.02 20.30 -5.80
C ASP A 319 -16.15 19.91 -6.79
N GLY A 320 -15.86 18.98 -7.72
CA GLY A 320 -16.80 18.56 -8.76
C GLY A 320 -16.88 19.50 -9.96
N SER A 321 -16.04 20.54 -10.01
CA SER A 321 -15.99 21.52 -11.09
C SER A 321 -14.56 21.95 -11.46
N THR A 322 -13.90 22.78 -10.66
CA THR A 322 -12.65 23.46 -11.01
C THR A 322 -11.42 22.88 -10.34
N TYR A 323 -11.62 21.94 -9.41
CA TYR A 323 -10.57 21.35 -8.60
C TYR A 323 -10.73 19.84 -8.50
N MET A 324 -9.63 19.12 -8.68
CA MET A 324 -9.52 17.68 -8.47
C MET A 324 -8.54 17.45 -7.32
N SER A 325 -8.90 16.59 -6.34
CA SER A 325 -7.97 16.21 -5.27
C SER A 325 -6.78 15.48 -5.86
N ARG A 326 -5.58 15.84 -5.38
CA ARG A 326 -4.32 15.40 -5.98
C ARG A 326 -3.51 14.48 -5.09
N TYR A 327 -2.70 13.63 -5.71
CA TYR A 327 -1.66 12.83 -5.05
C TYR A 327 -2.20 11.95 -3.92
N THR A 328 -3.47 11.51 -4.02
CA THR A 328 -4.00 10.52 -3.09
C THR A 328 -3.34 9.17 -3.36
N ILE A 329 -2.88 8.50 -2.30
CA ILE A 329 -2.30 7.15 -2.38
C ILE A 329 -3.30 6.17 -1.77
N ILE A 330 -3.66 5.14 -2.53
CA ILE A 330 -4.51 4.04 -2.07
C ILE A 330 -3.70 2.76 -2.19
N ASP A 331 -3.19 2.25 -1.06
CA ASP A 331 -2.26 1.11 -1.08
C ASP A 331 -2.52 0.01 -0.06
N ARG A 332 -2.25 -1.24 -0.42
CA ARG A 332 -2.35 -2.39 0.50
C ARG A 332 -3.73 -2.58 1.14
N ASN A 333 -4.79 -2.11 0.51
CA ASN A 333 -6.14 -2.37 1.00
C ASN A 333 -6.67 -3.71 0.48
N TYR A 334 -7.54 -4.34 1.28
CA TYR A 334 -8.27 -5.54 0.90
C TYR A 334 -9.74 -5.18 0.64
N PHE A 335 -10.17 -5.26 -0.61
CA PHE A 335 -11.56 -5.12 -1.03
C PHE A 335 -12.13 -6.53 -1.24
N TYR A 336 -13.07 -6.92 -0.39
CA TYR A 336 -13.59 -8.27 -0.37
C TYR A 336 -15.12 -8.29 -0.43
N ASP A 337 -15.65 -9.11 -1.34
CA ASP A 337 -17.07 -9.49 -1.37
C ASP A 337 -18.01 -8.27 -1.48
N SER A 338 -17.86 -7.47 -2.53
CA SER A 338 -18.85 -6.42 -2.84
C SER A 338 -19.93 -7.01 -3.74
N THR A 339 -21.08 -7.33 -3.14
CA THR A 339 -22.22 -7.98 -3.80
C THR A 339 -23.52 -7.38 -3.27
N PRO A 340 -24.67 -7.48 -3.96
CA PRO A 340 -24.86 -8.01 -5.32
C PRO A 340 -24.34 -7.02 -6.37
N ARG A 341 -24.15 -7.49 -7.60
CA ARG A 341 -23.92 -6.60 -8.75
C ARG A 341 -25.10 -5.68 -8.98
N ILE A 342 -24.84 -4.40 -9.27
CA ILE A 342 -25.83 -3.44 -9.78
C ILE A 342 -25.42 -2.91 -11.16
N THR A 343 -26.32 -2.19 -11.83
CA THR A 343 -26.07 -1.66 -13.18
C THR A 343 -24.98 -0.60 -13.21
N ASN A 344 -24.95 0.29 -12.21
CA ASN A 344 -24.02 1.43 -12.15
C ASN A 344 -23.99 2.06 -10.75
N GLY A 345 -22.82 2.58 -10.38
CA GLY A 345 -22.58 3.42 -9.22
C GLY A 345 -22.23 2.67 -7.94
N LYS A 346 -21.57 1.50 -7.98
CA LYS A 346 -21.02 0.81 -6.79
C LYS A 346 -19.55 0.39 -6.96
N GLU A 347 -18.73 1.31 -7.48
CA GLU A 347 -17.32 1.04 -7.74
C GLU A 347 -16.54 0.75 -6.44
N SER A 348 -15.51 -0.10 -6.47
CA SER A 348 -14.62 -0.22 -5.30
C SER A 348 -13.82 1.07 -5.10
N ILE A 349 -13.31 1.64 -6.19
CA ILE A 349 -12.63 2.93 -6.18
C ILE A 349 -13.14 3.80 -7.32
N ARG A 350 -13.42 5.07 -7.03
CA ARG A 350 -13.64 6.11 -8.04
C ARG A 350 -12.64 7.25 -7.86
N LEU A 351 -11.93 7.59 -8.93
CA LEU A 351 -10.94 8.68 -8.98
C LEU A 351 -11.45 9.84 -9.84
N GLY A 352 -12.33 10.65 -9.27
CA GLY A 352 -12.88 11.85 -9.88
C GLY A 352 -14.35 11.74 -10.26
N LEU A 353 -14.80 12.70 -11.04
CA LEU A 353 -16.14 12.83 -11.60
C LEU A 353 -16.01 13.33 -13.04
N SER A 354 -17.07 13.21 -13.85
CA SER A 354 -17.10 13.77 -15.20
C SER A 354 -16.73 15.26 -15.21
N GLY A 355 -17.29 16.06 -14.30
CA GLY A 355 -17.05 17.51 -14.21
C GLY A 355 -15.60 17.92 -13.97
N VAL A 356 -14.78 17.06 -13.36
CA VAL A 356 -13.35 17.31 -13.07
C VAL A 356 -12.41 16.42 -13.89
N SER A 357 -12.95 15.69 -14.87
CA SER A 357 -12.24 14.58 -15.52
C SER A 357 -10.98 14.97 -16.28
N LEU A 358 -10.92 16.19 -16.81
CA LEU A 358 -9.74 16.68 -17.53
C LEU A 358 -8.66 17.23 -16.58
N LEU A 359 -8.97 17.42 -15.29
CA LEU A 359 -8.01 17.88 -14.30
C LEU A 359 -7.11 16.73 -13.84
N ASN A 360 -5.86 17.05 -13.51
CA ASN A 360 -4.91 16.08 -13.00
C ASN A 360 -5.23 15.72 -11.54
N GLY A 361 -5.53 14.44 -11.31
CA GLY A 361 -5.58 13.85 -9.98
C GLY A 361 -4.22 13.32 -9.54
N ASN A 362 -3.39 12.80 -10.44
CA ASN A 362 -2.08 12.23 -10.08
C ASN A 362 -2.14 11.24 -8.90
N ALA A 363 -3.28 10.55 -8.73
CA ALA A 363 -3.47 9.58 -7.66
C ALA A 363 -2.72 8.29 -7.98
N THR A 364 -2.31 7.56 -6.95
CA THR A 364 -1.66 6.24 -7.08
C THR A 364 -2.52 5.19 -6.40
N VAL A 365 -2.97 4.19 -7.16
CA VAL A 365 -3.65 3.00 -6.65
C VAL A 365 -2.70 1.83 -6.83
N GLU A 366 -2.12 1.35 -5.73
CA GLU A 366 -1.10 0.31 -5.82
C GLU A 366 -1.14 -0.76 -4.75
N ASN A 367 -0.69 -1.96 -5.09
CA ASN A 367 -0.58 -3.07 -4.15
C ASN A 367 -1.89 -3.39 -3.40
N ASN A 368 -3.07 -3.19 -4.02
CA ASN A 368 -4.35 -3.55 -3.42
C ASN A 368 -4.84 -4.92 -3.93
N LEU A 369 -5.58 -5.63 -3.09
CA LEU A 369 -6.26 -6.86 -3.47
C LEU A 369 -7.76 -6.61 -3.58
N PHE A 370 -8.33 -6.91 -4.74
CA PHE A 370 -9.76 -6.95 -5.01
C PHE A 370 -10.16 -8.40 -5.22
N GLU A 371 -11.07 -8.91 -4.40
CA GLU A 371 -11.50 -10.29 -4.47
C GLU A 371 -13.02 -10.38 -4.34
N ASN A 372 -13.68 -10.98 -5.33
CA ASN A 372 -15.14 -10.97 -5.45
C ASN A 372 -15.72 -9.54 -5.34
N SER A 373 -15.04 -8.57 -5.95
CA SER A 373 -15.51 -7.19 -6.04
C SER A 373 -16.47 -7.06 -7.22
N ASP A 374 -17.70 -7.53 -7.04
CA ASP A 374 -18.68 -7.75 -8.13
C ASP A 374 -19.72 -6.64 -8.26
N GLY A 375 -19.61 -5.60 -7.42
CA GLY A 375 -20.65 -4.62 -7.18
C GLY A 375 -21.09 -3.82 -8.42
N ASP A 376 -20.18 -3.59 -9.36
CA ASP A 376 -20.35 -2.67 -10.48
C ASP A 376 -19.62 -3.18 -11.73
N PRO A 377 -20.03 -2.80 -12.96
CA PRO A 377 -19.19 -2.98 -14.14
C PRO A 377 -17.78 -2.41 -14.03
N GLU A 378 -17.56 -1.40 -13.19
CA GLU A 378 -16.29 -0.73 -12.96
C GLU A 378 -15.76 -1.04 -11.54
N ILE A 379 -14.78 -1.93 -11.43
CA ILE A 379 -14.11 -2.22 -10.15
C ILE A 379 -13.37 -0.97 -9.67
N ILE A 380 -12.55 -0.41 -10.56
CA ILE A 380 -11.92 0.90 -10.40
C ILE A 380 -12.40 1.78 -11.57
N SER A 381 -12.99 2.93 -11.26
CA SER A 381 -13.43 3.91 -12.24
C SER A 381 -12.57 5.17 -12.17
N VAL A 382 -11.64 5.28 -13.10
CA VAL A 382 -10.74 6.44 -13.23
C VAL A 382 -11.46 7.52 -14.02
N LYS A 383 -11.71 8.66 -13.38
CA LYS A 383 -12.50 9.78 -13.90
C LYS A 383 -11.74 11.11 -13.71
N SER A 384 -10.43 11.07 -13.89
CA SER A 384 -9.48 12.19 -13.80
C SER A 384 -8.19 11.85 -14.58
N SER A 385 -7.30 12.82 -14.76
CA SER A 385 -6.07 12.66 -15.55
C SER A 385 -4.83 12.40 -14.69
N GLY A 386 -3.79 11.82 -15.32
CA GLY A 386 -2.45 11.69 -14.74
C GLY A 386 -2.28 10.64 -13.64
N ASN A 387 -3.27 9.78 -13.42
CA ASN A 387 -3.25 8.77 -12.36
C ASN A 387 -2.41 7.55 -12.72
N THR A 388 -2.00 6.80 -11.70
CA THR A 388 -1.28 5.53 -11.82
C THR A 388 -2.03 4.42 -11.11
N VAL A 389 -2.30 3.32 -11.80
CA VAL A 389 -2.88 2.08 -11.26
C VAL A 389 -1.91 0.94 -11.50
N ARG A 390 -1.23 0.45 -10.45
CA ARG A 390 -0.14 -0.52 -10.60
C ARG A 390 -0.06 -1.58 -9.52
N TYR A 391 0.47 -2.75 -9.83
CA TYR A 391 0.77 -3.79 -8.84
C TYR A 391 -0.44 -4.28 -8.04
N ASN A 392 -1.66 -4.03 -8.52
CA ASN A 392 -2.87 -4.52 -7.87
C ASN A 392 -3.15 -5.95 -8.32
N THR A 393 -3.80 -6.72 -7.45
CA THR A 393 -4.34 -8.04 -7.80
C THR A 393 -5.85 -7.97 -7.82
N ILE A 394 -6.44 -8.29 -8.97
CA ILE A 394 -7.89 -8.35 -9.19
C ILE A 394 -8.22 -9.83 -9.38
N ARG A 395 -8.77 -10.45 -8.34
CA ARG A 395 -9.08 -11.88 -8.31
C ARG A 395 -10.58 -12.10 -8.39
N ASN A 396 -10.98 -12.93 -9.34
CA ASN A 396 -12.35 -13.42 -9.56
C ASN A 396 -13.44 -12.35 -9.37
N SER A 397 -13.17 -11.12 -9.81
CA SER A 397 -14.03 -9.96 -9.58
C SER A 397 -14.77 -9.61 -10.87
N GLN A 398 -16.09 -9.55 -10.81
CA GLN A 398 -16.95 -9.30 -11.95
C GLN A 398 -16.97 -7.79 -12.28
N GLY A 399 -16.23 -7.39 -13.31
CA GLY A 399 -16.09 -6.02 -13.74
C GLY A 399 -14.74 -5.76 -14.40
N GLN A 400 -14.43 -4.49 -14.65
CA GLN A 400 -13.19 -4.05 -15.28
C GLN A 400 -12.58 -2.85 -14.54
N VAL A 401 -11.27 -2.67 -14.65
CA VAL A 401 -10.62 -1.40 -14.35
C VAL A 401 -10.82 -0.47 -15.55
N THR A 402 -11.57 0.60 -15.37
CA THR A 402 -12.02 1.46 -16.46
C THR A 402 -11.34 2.83 -16.40
N ALA A 403 -10.62 3.19 -17.46
CA ALA A 403 -10.25 4.58 -17.76
C ALA A 403 -11.50 5.29 -18.28
N ARG A 404 -12.44 5.60 -17.38
CA ARG A 404 -13.80 6.01 -17.73
C ARG A 404 -13.84 7.43 -18.29
N HIS A 405 -13.05 8.32 -17.72
CA HIS A 405 -12.77 9.67 -18.21
C HIS A 405 -11.33 10.07 -17.90
N GLY A 406 -10.92 11.24 -18.41
CA GLY A 406 -9.59 11.79 -18.19
C GLY A 406 -8.52 11.14 -19.06
N ASN A 407 -7.32 11.72 -19.04
CA ASN A 407 -6.25 11.43 -20.00
C ASN A 407 -4.93 11.13 -19.29
N ASN A 408 -3.95 10.60 -20.04
CA ASN A 408 -2.57 10.43 -19.58
C ASN A 408 -2.43 9.58 -18.30
N ASN A 409 -3.32 8.60 -18.13
CA ASN A 409 -3.28 7.62 -17.03
C ASN A 409 -2.36 6.43 -17.37
N GLN A 410 -1.72 5.85 -16.35
CA GLN A 410 -0.82 4.70 -16.49
C GLN A 410 -1.37 3.47 -15.75
N TYR A 411 -1.34 2.31 -16.40
CA TYR A 411 -1.86 1.04 -15.91
C TYR A 411 -0.82 -0.06 -16.09
N TYR A 412 -0.13 -0.49 -15.03
CA TYR A 412 0.97 -1.45 -15.22
C TYR A 412 1.27 -2.40 -14.07
N GLY A 413 1.81 -3.57 -14.40
CA GLY A 413 2.20 -4.56 -13.40
C GLY A 413 1.01 -5.12 -12.60
N ASN A 414 -0.23 -5.00 -13.09
CA ASN A 414 -1.40 -5.53 -12.41
C ASN A 414 -1.62 -7.00 -12.78
N PHE A 415 -2.15 -7.78 -11.83
CA PHE A 415 -2.53 -9.18 -12.02
C PHE A 415 -4.06 -9.30 -12.04
N PHE A 416 -4.63 -9.78 -13.14
CA PHE A 416 -6.04 -10.10 -13.28
C PHE A 416 -6.21 -11.62 -13.36
N LEU A 417 -6.82 -12.22 -12.35
CA LEU A 417 -6.87 -13.66 -12.17
C LEU A 417 -8.32 -14.12 -12.02
N GLY A 418 -8.88 -14.72 -13.07
CA GLY A 418 -10.19 -15.36 -13.06
C GLY A 418 -10.08 -16.88 -12.98
N ASP A 419 -11.21 -17.53 -12.67
CA ASP A 419 -11.32 -18.99 -12.65
C ASP A 419 -11.69 -19.60 -14.02
N GLY A 420 -11.82 -18.76 -15.07
CA GLY A 420 -12.24 -19.17 -16.41
C GLY A 420 -13.73 -19.50 -16.56
N SER A 421 -14.54 -19.33 -15.50
CA SER A 421 -15.94 -19.76 -15.48
C SER A 421 -16.92 -18.68 -15.00
N LYS A 422 -16.54 -17.85 -14.03
CA LYS A 422 -17.38 -16.78 -13.48
C LYS A 422 -17.56 -15.71 -14.54
N ALA A 423 -18.79 -15.51 -15.00
CA ALA A 423 -19.12 -14.56 -16.07
C ALA A 423 -18.81 -13.10 -15.70
N GLY A 424 -18.24 -12.35 -16.65
CA GLY A 424 -18.01 -10.92 -16.53
C GLY A 424 -16.75 -10.52 -15.74
N VAL A 425 -15.86 -11.48 -15.44
CA VAL A 425 -14.53 -11.21 -14.88
C VAL A 425 -13.63 -10.69 -15.99
N GLY A 426 -13.20 -9.43 -15.90
CA GLY A 426 -12.51 -8.72 -16.99
C GLY A 426 -11.27 -7.95 -16.54
N GLY A 427 -10.58 -7.37 -17.53
CA GLY A 427 -9.36 -6.58 -17.34
C GLY A 427 -9.60 -5.09 -17.48
N PHE A 428 -9.00 -4.45 -18.49
CA PHE A 428 -9.08 -3.01 -18.72
C PHE A 428 -10.11 -2.62 -19.78
N ARG A 429 -10.80 -1.50 -19.53
CA ARG A 429 -11.63 -0.80 -20.51
C ARG A 429 -11.20 0.66 -20.61
N ILE A 430 -10.84 1.12 -21.81
CA ILE A 430 -10.12 2.39 -22.00
C ILE A 430 -10.91 3.34 -22.88
N TYR A 431 -11.07 4.58 -22.40
CA TYR A 431 -11.51 5.78 -23.12
C TYR A 431 -10.49 6.89 -22.90
N GLY A 432 -10.55 7.98 -23.66
CA GLY A 432 -9.64 9.13 -23.48
C GLY A 432 -8.27 8.98 -24.14
N THR A 433 -7.35 9.90 -23.84
CA THR A 433 -6.10 10.04 -24.60
C THR A 433 -4.85 9.68 -23.81
N ASP A 434 -3.80 9.25 -24.53
CA ASP A 434 -2.42 9.13 -24.03
C ASP A 434 -2.22 8.13 -22.88
N HIS A 435 -3.08 7.11 -22.79
CA HIS A 435 -2.93 6.06 -21.79
C HIS A 435 -1.77 5.12 -22.08
N ARG A 436 -1.11 4.63 -21.03
CA ARG A 436 -0.12 3.55 -21.11
C ARG A 436 -0.60 2.34 -20.34
N ILE A 437 -0.68 1.20 -21.00
CA ILE A 437 -1.13 -0.07 -20.44
C ILE A 437 -0.03 -1.11 -20.68
N TYR A 438 0.74 -1.47 -19.65
CA TYR A 438 1.95 -2.29 -19.86
C TYR A 438 2.31 -3.23 -18.72
N ASN A 439 3.03 -4.33 -19.02
CA ASN A 439 3.44 -5.33 -18.02
C ASN A 439 2.31 -5.91 -17.17
N ASN A 440 1.07 -5.90 -17.65
CA ASN A 440 -0.04 -6.51 -16.91
C ASN A 440 -0.18 -7.98 -17.32
N TYR A 441 -0.56 -8.81 -16.34
CA TYR A 441 -0.79 -10.23 -16.51
C TYR A 441 -2.28 -10.54 -16.33
N PHE A 442 -2.87 -11.30 -17.26
CA PHE A 442 -4.28 -11.67 -17.26
C PHE A 442 -4.40 -13.18 -17.49
N GLU A 443 -5.17 -13.86 -16.64
CA GLU A 443 -5.42 -15.29 -16.79
C GLU A 443 -6.85 -15.65 -16.41
N GLY A 444 -7.50 -16.50 -17.20
CA GLY A 444 -8.83 -17.04 -16.87
C GLY A 444 -9.97 -16.02 -16.90
N LEU A 445 -9.87 -14.96 -17.70
CA LEU A 445 -10.91 -13.93 -17.78
C LEU A 445 -12.04 -14.35 -18.73
N THR A 446 -13.27 -13.97 -18.40
CA THR A 446 -14.50 -14.35 -19.13
C THR A 446 -15.15 -13.18 -19.87
N THR A 447 -14.48 -12.03 -19.87
CA THR A 447 -14.76 -10.87 -20.73
C THR A 447 -13.43 -10.20 -21.10
N ASP A 448 -13.48 -9.06 -21.80
CA ASP A 448 -12.32 -8.39 -22.38
C ASP A 448 -11.17 -8.19 -21.38
N ALA A 449 -10.00 -8.77 -21.69
CA ALA A 449 -8.77 -8.53 -20.95
C ALA A 449 -8.26 -7.10 -21.17
N ILE A 450 -8.21 -6.63 -22.41
CA ILE A 450 -7.93 -5.23 -22.73
C ILE A 450 -8.84 -4.78 -23.87
N ASN A 451 -9.66 -3.76 -23.63
CA ASN A 451 -10.49 -3.11 -24.63
C ASN A 451 -10.11 -1.63 -24.77
N LEU A 452 -9.48 -1.27 -25.89
CA LEU A 452 -9.41 0.12 -26.35
C LEU A 452 -10.74 0.42 -27.04
N ASP A 453 -11.70 0.93 -26.29
CA ASP A 453 -13.08 0.96 -26.75
C ASP A 453 -13.31 2.08 -27.79
N GLY A 454 -14.45 2.02 -28.48
CA GLY A 454 -14.90 3.14 -29.30
C GLY A 454 -15.38 4.31 -28.44
N GLY A 455 -15.66 5.44 -29.10
CA GLY A 455 -16.23 6.63 -28.45
C GLY A 455 -17.59 7.02 -29.03
N ASP A 456 -18.45 7.60 -28.19
CA ASP A 456 -19.66 8.34 -28.60
C ASP A 456 -19.45 9.86 -28.54
N TRP A 457 -18.23 10.29 -28.21
CA TRP A 457 -17.76 11.66 -28.34
C TRP A 457 -16.33 11.70 -28.84
N ASP A 458 -16.07 12.57 -29.82
CA ASP A 458 -14.73 12.83 -30.32
C ASP A 458 -14.28 14.23 -29.90
N GLY A 459 -13.58 14.32 -28.78
CA GLY A 459 -12.95 15.57 -28.35
C GLY A 459 -11.68 15.90 -29.16
N GLY A 460 -11.14 14.96 -29.93
CA GLY A 460 -9.79 15.08 -30.46
C GLY A 460 -8.73 15.03 -29.34
N THR A 461 -7.49 15.30 -29.72
CA THR A 461 -6.33 14.97 -28.88
C THR A 461 -6.02 15.96 -27.77
N ASN A 462 -6.56 17.18 -27.84
CA ASN A 462 -6.28 18.30 -26.93
C ASN A 462 -7.53 19.18 -26.72
N SER A 463 -8.74 18.61 -26.78
CA SER A 463 -9.97 19.43 -26.84
C SER A 463 -10.08 20.44 -25.71
N THR A 464 -10.23 21.70 -26.07
CA THR A 464 -10.68 22.78 -25.18
C THR A 464 -12.11 23.24 -25.52
N ASN A 465 -12.72 22.65 -26.56
CA ASN A 465 -14.04 23.04 -27.07
C ASN A 465 -15.06 21.91 -26.88
N TYR A 466 -15.53 21.77 -25.64
CA TYR A 466 -16.56 20.80 -25.23
C TYR A 466 -17.58 21.51 -24.33
N SER A 467 -18.80 20.96 -24.26
CA SER A 467 -19.80 21.36 -23.28
C SER A 467 -19.71 20.52 -22.01
N SER A 468 -20.31 20.96 -20.91
CA SER A 468 -20.38 20.17 -19.67
C SER A 468 -21.06 18.80 -19.86
N GLY A 469 -22.03 18.71 -20.78
CA GLY A 469 -22.69 17.44 -21.12
C GLY A 469 -21.74 16.43 -21.78
N ASP A 470 -20.76 16.91 -22.54
CA ASP A 470 -19.80 16.05 -23.24
C ASP A 470 -18.81 15.38 -22.29
N LEU A 471 -18.53 15.97 -21.13
CA LEU A 471 -17.65 15.38 -20.11
C LEU A 471 -18.17 14.04 -19.55
N SER A 472 -19.47 13.78 -19.69
CA SER A 472 -20.09 12.52 -19.24
C SER A 472 -20.04 11.40 -20.29
N LYS A 473 -19.67 11.72 -21.53
CA LYS A 473 -19.64 10.77 -22.66
C LYS A 473 -18.43 9.84 -22.61
N HIS A 474 -18.38 8.90 -23.54
CA HIS A 474 -17.26 7.98 -23.80
C HIS A 474 -16.35 8.64 -24.83
N TRP A 475 -15.28 9.25 -24.34
CA TRP A 475 -14.34 9.97 -25.20
C TRP A 475 -13.53 8.98 -26.03
N ARG A 476 -13.47 9.24 -27.33
CA ARG A 476 -12.70 8.47 -28.30
C ARG A 476 -11.26 8.27 -27.82
N VAL A 477 -10.75 7.05 -27.97
CA VAL A 477 -9.37 6.72 -27.62
C VAL A 477 -8.39 7.33 -28.61
N TYR A 478 -7.39 8.06 -28.10
CA TYR A 478 -6.27 8.56 -28.91
C TYR A 478 -4.93 8.17 -28.28
N ARG A 479 -3.98 7.71 -29.12
CA ARG A 479 -2.58 7.47 -28.73
C ARG A 479 -2.39 6.59 -27.49
N ALA A 480 -3.31 5.66 -27.25
CA ALA A 480 -3.12 4.67 -26.21
C ALA A 480 -1.98 3.72 -26.61
N GLN A 481 -1.13 3.36 -25.66
CA GLN A 481 -0.02 2.44 -25.86
C GLN A 481 -0.24 1.20 -24.99
N VAL A 482 -0.46 0.05 -25.64
CA VAL A 482 -0.68 -1.26 -25.02
C VAL A 482 0.55 -2.11 -25.31
N THR A 483 1.45 -2.23 -24.33
CA THR A 483 2.78 -2.81 -24.55
C THR A 483 3.17 -3.86 -23.53
N ASN A 484 3.79 -4.96 -23.94
CA ASN A 484 4.37 -5.94 -23.00
C ASN A 484 3.34 -6.51 -22.00
N ASN A 485 2.10 -6.76 -22.41
CA ASN A 485 1.11 -7.45 -21.58
C ASN A 485 1.08 -8.94 -21.93
N THR A 486 0.73 -9.80 -20.97
CA THR A 486 0.54 -11.24 -21.18
C THR A 486 -0.88 -11.64 -20.81
N ILE A 487 -1.63 -12.20 -21.76
CA ILE A 487 -2.99 -12.70 -21.58
C ILE A 487 -3.01 -14.20 -21.88
N VAL A 488 -3.53 -15.00 -20.96
CA VAL A 488 -3.53 -16.46 -21.05
C VAL A 488 -4.93 -17.00 -20.74
N ASN A 489 -5.34 -18.06 -21.44
CA ASN A 489 -6.56 -18.84 -21.12
C ASN A 489 -7.80 -17.98 -20.84
N SER A 490 -7.97 -16.89 -21.58
CA SER A 490 -9.08 -15.94 -21.42
C SER A 490 -9.99 -15.96 -22.65
N ASP A 491 -11.27 -15.62 -22.49
CA ASP A 491 -12.23 -15.63 -23.60
C ASP A 491 -11.93 -14.55 -24.65
N PHE A 492 -11.38 -13.41 -24.22
CA PHE A 492 -11.08 -12.27 -25.06
C PHE A 492 -9.72 -11.66 -24.70
N GLY A 493 -8.84 -11.54 -25.70
CA GLY A 493 -7.55 -10.87 -25.58
C GLY A 493 -7.64 -9.35 -25.74
N ILE A 494 -6.96 -8.82 -26.76
CA ILE A 494 -6.89 -7.37 -27.01
C ILE A 494 -7.90 -6.97 -28.08
N ILE A 495 -8.83 -6.09 -27.71
CA ILE A 495 -9.93 -5.63 -28.56
C ILE A 495 -9.79 -4.13 -28.87
N ILE A 496 -10.02 -3.77 -30.13
CA ILE A 496 -9.98 -2.40 -30.64
C ILE A 496 -11.37 -2.00 -31.17
N GLY A 497 -11.97 -0.99 -30.54
CA GLY A 497 -13.18 -0.33 -31.00
C GLY A 497 -14.45 -1.17 -30.85
N ARG A 498 -14.63 -1.91 -29.76
CA ARG A 498 -15.78 -2.80 -29.57
C ARG A 498 -17.13 -2.08 -29.66
N SER A 499 -17.31 -1.04 -28.86
CA SER A 499 -18.57 -0.30 -28.68
C SER A 499 -18.60 1.01 -29.47
N TYR A 500 -19.72 1.74 -29.37
CA TYR A 500 -19.96 3.08 -29.93
C TYR A 500 -19.62 3.21 -31.43
N THR A 501 -19.43 4.43 -31.95
CA THR A 501 -19.28 4.69 -33.39
C THR A 501 -17.84 5.08 -33.78
N SER A 502 -17.14 5.83 -32.95
CA SER A 502 -15.79 6.32 -33.25
C SER A 502 -14.72 5.27 -32.93
N ALA A 503 -13.93 4.87 -33.92
CA ALA A 503 -12.81 3.93 -33.73
C ALA A 503 -11.62 4.60 -32.99
N PRO A 504 -10.82 3.89 -32.19
CA PRO A 504 -9.55 4.40 -31.67
C PRO A 504 -8.63 4.99 -32.75
N VAL A 505 -7.80 5.97 -32.40
CA VAL A 505 -6.87 6.65 -33.33
C VAL A 505 -5.46 6.71 -32.76
N ASP A 506 -4.47 6.58 -33.65
CA ASP A 506 -3.04 6.72 -33.39
C ASP A 506 -2.53 5.86 -32.23
N SER A 507 -3.26 4.80 -31.90
CA SER A 507 -2.92 3.90 -30.81
C SER A 507 -1.89 2.87 -31.26
N ARG A 508 -1.24 2.22 -30.29
CA ARG A 508 -0.21 1.21 -30.55
C ARG A 508 -0.41 -0.01 -29.67
N VAL A 509 -0.38 -1.18 -30.28
CA VAL A 509 -0.45 -2.49 -29.63
C VAL A 509 0.83 -3.24 -29.98
N ALA A 510 1.76 -3.35 -29.03
CA ALA A 510 3.08 -3.89 -29.33
C ALA A 510 3.62 -4.84 -28.28
N ASN A 511 4.40 -5.82 -28.71
CA ASN A 511 5.12 -6.73 -27.83
C ASN A 511 4.23 -7.41 -26.78
N ASN A 512 2.94 -7.63 -27.06
CA ASN A 512 2.04 -8.35 -26.16
C ASN A 512 2.05 -9.84 -26.51
N ILE A 513 1.78 -10.69 -25.53
CA ILE A 513 1.44 -12.10 -25.75
C ILE A 513 -0.04 -12.29 -25.46
N VAL A 514 -0.76 -12.90 -26.40
CA VAL A 514 -2.08 -13.49 -26.14
C VAL A 514 -2.03 -14.97 -26.49
N ASN A 515 -2.23 -15.81 -25.48
CA ASN A 515 -2.18 -17.27 -25.59
C ASN A 515 -3.46 -17.88 -25.03
N ASN A 516 -4.53 -17.86 -25.82
CA ASN A 516 -5.82 -18.44 -25.46
C ASN A 516 -6.07 -19.68 -26.31
N SER A 517 -6.54 -20.77 -25.70
CA SER A 517 -6.95 -21.98 -26.44
C SER A 517 -8.31 -21.83 -27.14
N THR A 518 -9.14 -20.94 -26.63
CA THR A 518 -10.49 -20.63 -27.12
C THR A 518 -10.70 -19.11 -27.16
N GLY A 519 -11.73 -18.66 -27.86
CA GLY A 519 -12.07 -17.24 -27.92
C GLY A 519 -11.14 -16.41 -28.81
N THR A 520 -11.07 -15.12 -28.53
CA THR A 520 -10.38 -14.14 -29.37
C THR A 520 -8.98 -13.85 -28.84
N LEU A 521 -7.96 -13.86 -29.71
CA LEU A 521 -6.60 -13.41 -29.37
C LEU A 521 -6.46 -11.89 -29.54
N TYR A 522 -6.74 -11.41 -30.74
CA TYR A 522 -6.74 -9.99 -31.08
C TYR A 522 -7.91 -9.73 -32.01
N GLU A 523 -8.62 -8.63 -31.79
CA GLU A 523 -9.77 -8.25 -32.62
C GLU A 523 -9.85 -6.75 -32.84
N GLU A 524 -9.94 -6.36 -34.11
CA GLU A 524 -10.19 -4.99 -34.53
C GLU A 524 -11.62 -4.91 -35.06
N VAL A 525 -12.56 -4.65 -34.14
CA VAL A 525 -14.00 -4.55 -34.45
C VAL A 525 -14.25 -3.33 -35.34
N LYS A 526 -13.55 -2.23 -35.10
CA LYS A 526 -13.62 -1.01 -35.92
C LYS A 526 -12.30 -0.73 -36.59
N THR A 527 -12.38 -0.41 -37.88
CA THR A 527 -11.23 0.06 -38.66
C THR A 527 -10.57 1.25 -37.97
N SER A 528 -9.32 1.04 -37.52
CA SER A 528 -8.49 2.06 -36.91
C SER A 528 -7.17 2.19 -37.68
N ASN A 529 -6.37 3.20 -37.36
CA ASN A 529 -4.97 3.27 -37.76
C ASN A 529 -4.03 2.79 -36.64
N THR A 530 -4.54 1.96 -35.72
CA THR A 530 -3.75 1.37 -34.64
C THR A 530 -2.60 0.58 -35.22
N VAL A 531 -1.39 0.88 -34.75
CA VAL A 531 -0.18 0.15 -35.16
C VAL A 531 -0.05 -1.11 -34.32
N PHE A 532 0.13 -2.25 -34.98
CA PHE A 532 0.47 -3.51 -34.35
C PHE A 532 1.93 -3.86 -34.67
N GLU A 533 2.72 -4.30 -33.70
CA GLU A 533 4.11 -4.74 -33.95
C GLU A 533 4.64 -5.70 -32.89
N GLY A 534 5.39 -6.72 -33.30
CA GLY A 534 6.10 -7.62 -32.39
C GLY A 534 5.21 -8.49 -31.49
N ASN A 535 3.89 -8.46 -31.66
CA ASN A 535 2.97 -9.23 -30.84
C ASN A 535 3.08 -10.73 -31.13
N ILE A 536 2.70 -11.55 -30.14
CA ILE A 536 2.48 -12.99 -30.29
C ILE A 536 1.01 -13.29 -30.03
N GLY A 537 0.35 -13.98 -30.97
CA GLY A 537 -0.99 -14.52 -30.79
C GLY A 537 -0.99 -16.02 -31.11
N PHE A 538 -1.30 -16.88 -30.14
CA PHE A 538 -1.26 -18.34 -30.31
C PHE A 538 -2.46 -19.05 -29.67
N GLY A 539 -2.83 -20.21 -30.21
CA GLY A 539 -3.82 -21.13 -29.63
C GLY A 539 -5.23 -21.03 -30.21
N SER A 540 -5.74 -19.81 -30.46
CA SER A 540 -7.10 -19.60 -30.96
C SER A 540 -7.15 -18.65 -32.17
N THR A 541 -8.22 -17.85 -32.30
CA THR A 541 -8.47 -17.05 -33.50
C THR A 541 -7.95 -15.62 -33.36
N VAL A 542 -7.39 -15.11 -34.45
CA VAL A 542 -7.13 -13.68 -34.64
C VAL A 542 -8.26 -13.13 -35.50
N THR A 543 -9.11 -12.27 -34.93
CA THR A 543 -10.28 -11.68 -35.60
C THR A 543 -9.94 -10.25 -36.02
N ASN A 544 -8.89 -10.11 -36.81
CA ASN A 544 -8.47 -8.83 -37.39
C ASN A 544 -8.65 -8.85 -38.91
N ARG A 545 -8.53 -7.67 -39.53
CA ARG A 545 -8.07 -7.62 -40.93
C ARG A 545 -6.74 -8.36 -41.06
N SER A 546 -6.43 -8.85 -42.26
CA SER A 546 -5.18 -9.57 -42.54
C SER A 546 -3.99 -8.83 -41.91
N ARG A 547 -3.34 -9.46 -40.93
CA ARG A 547 -2.14 -8.96 -40.25
C ARG A 547 -0.93 -9.74 -40.74
N THR A 548 0.18 -9.04 -40.90
CA THR A 548 1.47 -9.62 -41.24
C THR A 548 2.06 -10.35 -40.04
N SER A 549 2.99 -11.28 -40.29
CA SER A 549 3.74 -11.95 -39.23
C SER A 549 4.63 -10.99 -38.42
N SER A 550 5.00 -9.82 -38.97
CA SER A 550 5.68 -8.77 -38.21
C SER A 550 4.78 -8.02 -37.23
N GLU A 551 3.47 -7.96 -37.51
CA GLU A 551 2.48 -7.33 -36.62
C GLU A 551 2.03 -8.27 -35.50
N ILE A 552 1.66 -9.50 -35.87
CA ILE A 552 1.22 -10.57 -34.95
C ILE A 552 1.81 -11.91 -35.40
N ARG A 553 2.74 -12.45 -34.62
CA ARG A 553 3.35 -13.76 -34.86
C ARG A 553 2.46 -14.87 -34.33
N ASN A 554 2.05 -15.78 -35.21
CA ASN A 554 1.39 -17.03 -34.81
C ASN A 554 2.45 -18.08 -34.44
N ILE A 555 2.98 -17.98 -33.22
CA ILE A 555 4.01 -18.86 -32.68
C ILE A 555 3.75 -19.14 -31.22
N THR A 556 4.05 -20.35 -30.76
CA THR A 556 3.92 -20.68 -29.34
C THR A 556 4.86 -19.82 -28.48
N PRO A 557 4.37 -19.11 -27.47
CA PRO A 557 5.23 -18.37 -26.55
C PRO A 557 6.00 -19.28 -25.59
N SER A 558 5.70 -20.59 -25.50
CA SER A 558 6.39 -21.58 -24.65
C SER A 558 6.58 -21.15 -23.20
N PHE A 559 5.58 -21.44 -22.36
CA PHE A 559 5.58 -21.12 -20.94
C PHE A 559 5.93 -22.32 -20.04
N THR A 560 6.40 -22.01 -18.83
CA THR A 560 6.43 -22.89 -17.67
C THR A 560 5.65 -22.22 -16.53
N THR A 561 5.04 -23.00 -15.64
CA THR A 561 4.31 -22.42 -14.51
C THR A 561 5.21 -22.28 -13.29
N ILE A 562 5.34 -21.07 -12.75
CA ILE A 562 6.09 -20.76 -11.52
C ILE A 562 5.22 -19.88 -10.65
N GLY A 563 5.02 -20.24 -9.38
CA GLY A 563 4.17 -19.47 -8.46
C GLY A 563 2.72 -19.34 -8.92
N GLY A 564 2.23 -20.27 -9.75
CA GLY A 564 0.90 -20.21 -10.35
C GLY A 564 0.76 -19.27 -11.56
N LEU A 565 1.86 -18.70 -12.05
CA LEU A 565 1.88 -17.81 -13.22
C LEU A 565 2.62 -18.45 -14.39
N GLN A 566 2.21 -18.11 -15.62
CA GLN A 566 2.91 -18.51 -16.84
C GLN A 566 4.16 -17.64 -17.05
N LYS A 567 5.32 -18.29 -17.04
CA LYS A 567 6.65 -17.70 -17.20
C LYS A 567 7.33 -18.19 -18.45
N LEU A 568 8.11 -17.33 -19.10
CA LEU A 568 8.81 -17.68 -20.33
C LEU A 568 9.85 -18.79 -20.05
N THR A 569 9.98 -19.71 -21.00
CA THR A 569 11.06 -20.70 -20.99
C THR A 569 12.25 -20.20 -21.81
N SER A 570 13.42 -20.79 -21.62
CA SER A 570 14.64 -20.46 -22.38
C SER A 570 14.50 -20.63 -23.89
N GLY A 571 13.62 -21.53 -24.35
CA GLY A 571 13.34 -21.78 -25.75
C GLY A 571 12.21 -20.93 -26.32
N SER A 572 11.68 -19.99 -25.55
CA SER A 572 10.55 -19.16 -25.98
C SER A 572 10.94 -18.21 -27.12
N ALA A 573 10.08 -18.13 -28.13
CA ALA A 573 10.20 -17.15 -29.21
C ALA A 573 9.87 -15.70 -28.79
N ALA A 574 9.48 -15.48 -27.54
CA ALA A 574 9.29 -14.16 -26.95
C ALA A 574 10.60 -13.55 -26.42
N VAL A 575 11.60 -14.39 -26.11
CA VAL A 575 12.85 -13.96 -25.48
C VAL A 575 13.66 -13.07 -26.41
N ASN A 576 14.04 -11.88 -25.93
CA ASN A 576 14.75 -10.81 -26.61
C ASN A 576 14.11 -10.40 -27.95
N ALA A 577 12.81 -10.64 -28.12
CA ALA A 577 12.12 -10.51 -29.40
C ALA A 577 11.21 -9.27 -29.48
N ALA A 578 11.19 -8.41 -28.45
CA ALA A 578 10.45 -7.16 -28.51
C ALA A 578 11.02 -6.23 -29.59
N VAL A 579 10.15 -5.46 -30.23
CA VAL A 579 10.50 -4.48 -31.25
C VAL A 579 10.07 -3.07 -30.82
N GLY A 580 10.59 -2.05 -31.49
CA GLY A 580 10.34 -0.66 -31.13
C GLY A 580 11.06 -0.23 -29.86
N SER A 581 10.78 0.99 -29.39
CA SER A 581 11.40 1.56 -28.19
C SER A 581 10.34 2.16 -27.28
N TYR A 582 10.23 1.63 -26.07
CA TYR A 582 9.26 2.03 -25.05
C TYR A 582 9.97 2.30 -23.74
N SER A 583 10.50 3.51 -23.59
CA SER A 583 11.35 3.89 -22.45
C SER A 583 10.67 3.84 -21.08
N TYR A 584 9.33 3.74 -21.04
CA TYR A 584 8.57 3.59 -19.80
C TYR A 584 8.43 2.12 -19.35
N VAL A 585 8.84 1.15 -20.16
CA VAL A 585 8.88 -0.28 -19.80
C VAL A 585 10.27 -0.61 -19.29
N THR A 586 10.53 -0.31 -18.01
CA THR A 586 11.86 -0.46 -17.38
C THR A 586 12.04 -1.76 -16.61
N GLU A 587 10.95 -2.34 -16.13
CA GLU A 587 10.92 -3.59 -15.38
C GLU A 587 9.91 -4.55 -16.02
N ASP A 588 9.86 -5.79 -15.57
CA ASP A 588 8.84 -6.77 -15.91
C ASP A 588 7.76 -6.86 -14.81
N MET A 589 6.85 -7.83 -14.93
CA MET A 589 5.77 -8.04 -13.96
C MET A 589 6.25 -8.48 -12.57
N ASP A 590 7.46 -9.05 -12.45
CA ASP A 590 8.07 -9.47 -11.19
C ASP A 590 8.88 -8.37 -10.51
N GLY A 591 9.08 -7.24 -11.19
CA GLY A 591 9.93 -6.14 -10.75
C GLY A 591 11.40 -6.31 -11.09
N GLN A 592 11.70 -7.11 -12.11
CA GLN A 592 13.04 -7.36 -12.60
C GLN A 592 13.35 -6.38 -13.72
N THR A 593 14.52 -5.74 -13.66
CA THR A 593 14.94 -4.76 -14.67
C THR A 593 15.15 -5.43 -16.02
N ARG A 594 14.54 -4.89 -17.06
CA ARG A 594 14.72 -5.40 -18.43
C ARG A 594 16.03 -4.89 -19.01
N SER A 595 16.73 -5.76 -19.75
CA SER A 595 17.97 -5.39 -20.44
C SER A 595 17.77 -5.36 -21.96
N THR A 596 17.20 -6.45 -22.49
CA THR A 596 16.73 -6.56 -23.87
C THR A 596 15.32 -7.13 -23.78
N ASN A 597 14.32 -6.29 -24.03
CA ASN A 597 12.95 -6.63 -23.69
C ASN A 597 12.47 -7.90 -24.40
N ASP A 598 11.85 -8.77 -23.62
CA ASP A 598 11.02 -9.86 -24.12
C ASP A 598 9.66 -9.35 -24.60
N VAL A 599 8.97 -10.14 -25.41
CA VAL A 599 7.54 -9.94 -25.69
C VAL A 599 6.73 -10.44 -24.48
N GLY A 600 5.73 -9.68 -24.05
CA GLY A 600 4.90 -10.00 -22.90
C GLY A 600 5.38 -9.35 -21.59
N ALA A 601 4.64 -9.64 -20.52
CA ALA A 601 4.79 -9.03 -19.20
C ALA A 601 5.97 -9.58 -18.40
N ASP A 602 6.40 -10.80 -18.70
CA ASP A 602 7.54 -11.47 -18.10
C ASP A 602 8.84 -11.10 -18.84
N GLU A 603 9.96 -11.13 -18.14
CA GLU A 603 11.30 -11.14 -18.74
C GLU A 603 12.00 -12.44 -18.34
N TYR A 604 12.50 -13.19 -19.31
CA TYR A 604 13.22 -14.43 -19.08
C TYR A 604 14.63 -14.16 -18.56
N PHE A 605 14.95 -14.74 -17.41
CA PHE A 605 16.32 -14.78 -16.89
C PHE A 605 16.85 -16.20 -16.82
N SER A 606 18.10 -16.39 -17.26
CA SER A 606 18.79 -17.69 -17.22
C SER A 606 19.23 -18.11 -15.81
N SER A 607 19.20 -17.19 -14.85
CA SER A 607 19.50 -17.39 -13.43
C SER A 607 18.41 -16.76 -12.57
N SER A 608 18.20 -17.26 -11.36
CA SER A 608 17.18 -16.72 -10.45
C SER A 608 17.48 -15.26 -10.09
N THR A 609 16.73 -14.34 -10.68
CA THR A 609 16.61 -12.94 -10.29
C THR A 609 15.58 -12.81 -9.16
N SER A 610 15.75 -11.81 -8.29
CA SER A 610 14.81 -11.60 -7.19
C SER A 610 13.44 -11.23 -7.74
N ILE A 611 12.41 -11.98 -7.36
CA ILE A 611 11.01 -11.64 -7.63
C ILE A 611 10.54 -10.80 -6.45
N VAL A 612 10.15 -9.54 -6.71
CA VAL A 612 9.68 -8.60 -5.67
C VAL A 612 8.20 -8.27 -5.83
N ARG A 613 7.55 -8.77 -6.89
CA ARG A 613 6.12 -8.63 -7.16
C ARG A 613 5.54 -9.99 -7.47
N VAL A 614 4.47 -10.32 -6.76
CA VAL A 614 3.66 -11.51 -6.96
C VAL A 614 2.20 -11.14 -6.78
N PRO A 615 1.23 -11.94 -7.26
CA PRO A 615 -0.16 -11.73 -6.97
C PRO A 615 -0.39 -11.70 -5.46
N LEU A 616 -1.07 -10.66 -4.99
CA LEU A 616 -1.30 -10.40 -3.57
C LEU A 616 -2.31 -11.40 -3.01
N SER A 617 -2.02 -11.89 -1.82
CA SER A 617 -2.92 -12.66 -0.98
C SER A 617 -3.48 -11.78 0.14
N SER A 618 -4.42 -12.31 0.92
CA SER A 618 -5.00 -11.59 2.06
C SER A 618 -4.00 -11.30 3.18
N SER A 619 -2.83 -11.95 3.22
CA SER A 619 -1.76 -11.62 4.17
C SER A 619 -0.90 -10.42 3.75
N ASP A 620 -0.92 -10.04 2.47
CA ASP A 620 -0.11 -8.94 1.95
C ASP A 620 -0.80 -7.56 2.09
N VAL A 621 -2.10 -7.58 2.40
CA VAL A 621 -2.99 -6.43 2.44
C VAL A 621 -3.86 -6.40 3.69
N GLY A 622 -4.57 -5.30 3.91
CA GLY A 622 -5.50 -5.15 5.02
C GLY A 622 -4.81 -4.89 6.36
N PRO A 623 -5.58 -4.87 7.46
CA PRO A 623 -5.15 -4.28 8.73
C PRO A 623 -3.91 -4.91 9.35
N ASP A 624 -3.72 -6.20 9.13
CA ASP A 624 -2.64 -7.00 9.70
C ASP A 624 -1.40 -7.09 8.79
N SER A 625 -1.48 -6.58 7.55
CA SER A 625 -0.34 -6.61 6.64
C SER A 625 0.86 -5.79 7.16
N PRO A 626 2.10 -6.17 6.77
CA PRO A 626 3.32 -5.48 7.17
C PRO A 626 3.29 -3.96 6.98
#